data_AF-A0A3S4VZE0-F1
#
_entry.id   AF-A0A3S4VZE0-F1
#
_cell.length_a   1.000
_cell.length_b   1.000
_cell.length_c   1.000
_cell.angle_alpha   90.00
_cell.angle_beta   90.00
_cell.angle_gamma   90.00
#
_symmetry.space_group_name_H-M   'P 1'
#
loop_
_entity.id
_entity.type
_entity.pdbx_description
1 polymer ?
#
loop_
_entity_poly.entity_id
_entity_poly.type
_entity_poly.pdbx_seq_one_letter_code
_entity_poly.pdbx_strand_id
1 'polypeptide(L)'
;MPKLKIAFSPTVTQYFLTQRDMVEIKQTDFTDVAAIVLSSFDVDQFIGSIKETEFNIPVFVVQTAEQPLSPEFYDSVYHIQDLNGYDIRLYSRQIETAAKLYEEKMLPPFFKMLSEYVEMGNIAFDCPGHQGGQYYRKHPAGRFLYDFYGENIFRSDICNADVKLGDLLIHEGAACDAQKHAAQVFNADKTYFVLNGTSSANKVALNAILAPGDLVLFDRNNHKSNHHGALVQAGATPIYLETARNPFGFIGGIDSHCFEEGYLRDLIKEVAPESADKNARSV
;
A
#
# COMPACT_ATOMS: atom_id res chain seq x y z
N MET A 1 13.84 -10.63 -8.46
CA MET A 1 13.82 -9.33 -7.76
C MET A 1 15.22 -8.99 -7.31
N PRO A 2 15.63 -7.72 -7.38
CA PRO A 2 16.84 -7.28 -6.69
C PRO A 2 16.69 -7.55 -5.19
N LYS A 3 17.73 -8.13 -4.58
CA LYS A 3 17.81 -8.34 -3.14
C LYS A 3 18.17 -7.01 -2.48
N LEU A 4 17.51 -6.68 -1.38
CA LEU A 4 17.91 -5.55 -0.54
C LEU A 4 19.30 -5.80 0.07
N LYS A 5 19.97 -4.71 0.39
CA LYS A 5 21.32 -4.66 0.90
C LYS A 5 21.39 -5.10 2.36
N ILE A 6 22.60 -5.34 2.84
CA ILE A 6 22.91 -5.42 4.27
C ILE A 6 23.68 -4.16 4.66
N ALA A 7 23.18 -3.43 5.66
CA ALA A 7 23.92 -2.32 6.24
C ALA A 7 24.86 -2.82 7.35
N PHE A 8 26.07 -2.29 7.43
CA PHE A 8 27.08 -2.81 8.36
C PHE A 8 27.99 -1.75 8.99
N SER A 9 28.50 -2.06 10.17
CA SER A 9 29.66 -1.38 10.78
C SER A 9 30.97 -1.86 10.11
N PRO A 10 31.90 -0.98 9.70
CA PRO A 10 33.12 -1.40 9.00
C PRO A 10 33.94 -2.48 9.73
N THR A 11 33.93 -2.45 11.06
CA THR A 11 34.64 -3.39 11.93
C THR A 11 34.08 -4.81 11.93
N VAL A 12 32.85 -5.03 11.43
CA VAL A 12 32.19 -6.34 11.48
C VAL A 12 32.20 -7.13 10.18
N THR A 13 32.78 -6.57 9.11
CA THR A 13 32.79 -7.19 7.77
C THR A 13 33.38 -8.59 7.72
N GLN A 14 34.34 -8.88 8.60
CA GLN A 14 34.98 -10.20 8.71
C GLN A 14 34.15 -11.25 9.46
N TYR A 15 33.02 -10.85 10.07
CA TYR A 15 32.22 -11.72 10.94
C TYR A 15 30.99 -12.36 10.28
N PHE A 16 30.77 -12.10 8.99
CA PHE A 16 29.71 -12.75 8.22
C PHE A 16 30.03 -12.76 6.72
N LEU A 17 29.31 -13.59 5.97
CA LEU A 17 29.36 -13.70 4.52
C LEU A 17 27.96 -13.50 3.96
N THR A 18 27.86 -12.77 2.85
CA THR A 18 26.59 -12.56 2.14
C THR A 18 26.84 -12.47 0.63
N GLN A 19 25.82 -12.79 -0.16
CA GLN A 19 25.79 -12.51 -1.60
C GLN A 19 25.02 -11.23 -1.93
N ARG A 20 24.49 -10.53 -0.93
CA ARG A 20 23.80 -9.26 -1.08
C ARG A 20 24.84 -8.14 -1.19
N ASP A 21 24.46 -7.07 -1.88
CA ASP A 21 25.23 -5.84 -1.82
C ASP A 21 25.26 -5.32 -0.38
N MET A 22 26.38 -4.69 0.00
CA MET A 22 26.57 -4.16 1.34
C MET A 22 26.72 -2.64 1.30
N VAL A 23 26.23 -1.97 2.33
CA VAL A 23 26.34 -0.51 2.49
C VAL A 23 26.81 -0.18 3.91
N GLU A 24 27.72 0.78 4.05
CA GLU A 24 28.13 1.22 5.39
C GLU A 24 26.96 1.89 6.12
N ILE A 25 26.85 1.66 7.42
CA ILE A 25 25.74 2.18 8.25
C ILE A 25 25.59 3.72 8.17
N LYS A 26 26.69 4.44 7.89
CA LYS A 26 26.71 5.91 7.77
C LYS A 26 26.26 6.42 6.38
N GLN A 27 26.12 5.53 5.41
CA GLN A 27 25.88 5.85 3.99
C GLN A 27 24.53 5.35 3.49
N THR A 28 23.58 5.10 4.38
CA THR A 28 22.24 4.58 4.06
C THR A 28 21.17 5.40 4.76
N ASP A 29 20.01 5.51 4.12
CA ASP A 29 18.76 5.99 4.70
C ASP A 29 17.84 4.83 5.14
N PHE A 30 18.37 3.60 5.13
CA PHE A 30 17.72 2.34 5.48
C PHE A 30 16.62 1.86 4.53
N THR A 31 16.29 2.59 3.47
CA THR A 31 15.17 2.25 2.57
C THR A 31 15.44 1.06 1.66
N ASP A 32 16.71 0.72 1.44
CA ASP A 32 17.16 -0.38 0.59
C ASP A 32 17.87 -1.50 1.39
N VAL A 33 17.62 -1.58 2.70
CA VAL A 33 18.30 -2.49 3.64
C VAL A 33 17.34 -3.54 4.19
N ALA A 34 17.73 -4.82 4.17
CA ALA A 34 16.94 -5.92 4.74
C ALA A 34 17.45 -6.43 6.09
N ALA A 35 18.70 -6.15 6.45
CA ALA A 35 19.26 -6.45 7.76
C ALA A 35 20.42 -5.50 8.07
N ILE A 36 20.64 -5.26 9.35
CA ILE A 36 21.71 -4.38 9.83
C ILE A 36 22.65 -5.21 10.72
N VAL A 37 23.96 -5.11 10.53
CA VAL A 37 24.97 -5.78 11.38
C VAL A 37 25.89 -4.73 11.99
N LEU A 38 25.73 -4.47 13.29
CA LEU A 38 26.51 -3.49 14.03
C LEU A 38 27.59 -4.15 14.88
N SER A 39 28.66 -3.40 15.13
CA SER A 39 29.55 -3.67 16.26
C SER A 39 28.91 -3.17 17.55
N SER A 40 29.17 -3.82 18.69
CA SER A 40 28.71 -3.33 20.00
C SER A 40 29.11 -1.86 20.27
N PHE A 41 30.25 -1.40 19.76
CA PHE A 41 30.72 -0.01 19.84
C PHE A 41 29.81 1.01 19.12
N ASP A 42 29.13 0.59 18.07
CA ASP A 42 28.39 1.47 17.17
C ASP A 42 26.88 1.52 17.55
N VAL A 43 26.42 0.66 18.47
CA VAL A 43 25.00 0.54 18.82
C VAL A 43 24.47 1.86 19.39
N ASP A 44 25.13 2.44 20.39
CA ASP A 44 24.73 3.70 21.03
C ASP A 44 24.55 4.84 20.01
N GLN A 45 25.39 4.83 18.96
CA GLN A 45 25.37 5.84 17.92
C GLN A 45 24.19 5.69 16.96
N PHE A 46 23.88 4.46 16.52
CA PHE A 46 22.95 4.24 15.40
C PHE A 46 21.57 3.73 15.80
N ILE A 47 21.44 3.03 16.92
CA ILE A 47 20.18 2.35 17.27
C ILE A 47 18.99 3.30 17.39
N GLY A 48 19.22 4.53 17.87
CA GLY A 48 18.19 5.58 17.93
C GLY A 48 17.66 5.92 16.53
N SER A 49 18.57 6.28 15.60
CA SER A 49 18.20 6.60 14.21
C SER A 49 17.53 5.43 13.48
N ILE A 50 17.95 4.20 13.74
CA ILE A 50 17.33 3.00 13.15
C ILE A 50 15.89 2.86 13.66
N LYS A 51 15.65 3.04 14.95
CA LYS A 51 14.30 2.97 15.53
C LYS A 51 13.39 4.08 15.02
N GLU A 52 13.90 5.29 14.88
CA GLU A 52 13.14 6.45 14.36
C GLU A 52 12.56 6.20 12.97
N THR A 53 13.13 5.27 12.18
CA THR A 53 12.57 4.88 10.88
C THR A 53 11.24 4.13 10.99
N GLU A 54 10.98 3.45 12.11
CA GLU A 54 9.85 2.53 12.30
C GLU A 54 9.77 1.41 11.24
N PHE A 55 10.84 1.17 10.48
CA PHE A 55 10.88 0.13 9.45
C PHE A 55 10.99 -1.28 10.05
N ASN A 56 11.39 -1.39 11.33
CA ASN A 56 11.54 -2.67 12.04
C ASN A 56 12.52 -3.63 11.35
N ILE A 57 13.62 -3.08 10.81
CA ILE A 57 14.70 -3.86 10.18
C ILE A 57 15.41 -4.70 11.26
N PRO A 58 15.68 -6.00 11.03
CA PRO A 58 16.38 -6.83 12.00
C PRO A 58 17.83 -6.35 12.21
N VAL A 59 18.13 -5.94 13.44
CA VAL A 59 19.48 -5.50 13.86
C VAL A 59 20.22 -6.66 14.51
N PHE A 60 21.37 -7.02 13.97
CA PHE A 60 22.33 -7.96 14.54
C PHE A 60 23.46 -7.18 15.19
N VAL A 61 23.90 -7.60 16.38
CA VAL A 61 25.05 -6.99 17.06
C VAL A 61 26.14 -8.01 17.26
N VAL A 62 27.33 -7.73 16.74
CA VAL A 62 28.54 -8.50 17.01
C VAL A 62 29.21 -7.95 18.27
N GLN A 63 29.37 -8.81 19.28
CA GLN A 63 30.02 -8.46 20.54
C GLN A 63 31.24 -9.34 20.83
N THR A 64 32.13 -8.85 21.69
CA THR A 64 33.26 -9.62 22.22
C THR A 64 33.13 -9.80 23.73
N ALA A 65 33.87 -10.75 24.31
CA ALA A 65 33.89 -10.95 25.77
C ALA A 65 34.35 -9.70 26.54
N GLU A 66 35.19 -8.88 25.92
CA GLU A 66 35.70 -7.64 26.50
C GLU A 66 34.66 -6.51 26.45
N GLN A 67 33.69 -6.60 25.55
CA GLN A 67 32.69 -5.57 25.30
C GLN A 67 31.32 -6.14 24.96
N PRO A 68 30.59 -6.60 25.99
CA PRO A 68 29.22 -7.04 25.83
C PRO A 68 28.29 -5.85 25.51
N LEU A 69 27.19 -6.14 24.81
CA LEU A 69 26.14 -5.17 24.59
C LEU A 69 25.49 -4.73 25.92
N SER A 70 25.24 -3.43 26.07
CA SER A 70 24.53 -2.89 27.23
C SER A 70 23.09 -3.44 27.31
N PRO A 71 22.60 -3.88 28.48
CA PRO A 71 21.25 -4.45 28.63
C PRO A 71 20.10 -3.56 28.15
N GLU A 72 20.30 -2.24 28.13
CA GLU A 72 19.29 -1.27 27.65
C GLU A 72 18.94 -1.42 26.16
N PHE A 73 19.81 -2.07 25.37
CA PHE A 73 19.58 -2.28 23.94
C PHE A 73 19.01 -3.66 23.60
N TYR A 74 18.84 -4.56 24.57
CA TYR A 74 18.41 -5.94 24.27
C TYR A 74 17.06 -6.01 23.55
N ASP A 75 16.10 -5.18 23.94
CA ASP A 75 14.78 -5.12 23.28
C ASP A 75 14.82 -4.47 21.89
N SER A 76 15.96 -3.88 21.53
CA SER A 76 16.17 -3.15 20.27
C SER A 76 16.87 -3.98 19.20
N VAL A 77 17.39 -5.14 19.60
CA VAL A 77 18.28 -5.96 18.79
C VAL A 77 17.60 -7.28 18.49
N TYR A 78 17.66 -7.68 17.23
CA TYR A 78 17.07 -8.93 16.76
C TYR A 78 17.90 -10.14 17.20
N HIS A 79 19.24 -10.05 17.12
CA HIS A 79 20.13 -11.12 17.56
C HIS A 79 21.51 -10.59 17.97
N ILE A 80 22.10 -11.19 19.00
CA ILE A 80 23.47 -10.91 19.43
C ILE A 80 24.36 -12.07 18.96
N GLN A 81 25.45 -11.74 18.28
CA GLN A 81 26.46 -12.67 17.78
C GLN A 81 27.68 -12.59 18.69
N ASP A 82 27.93 -13.67 19.44
CA ASP A 82 29.10 -13.80 20.31
C ASP A 82 30.25 -14.46 19.55
N LEU A 83 31.43 -13.84 19.59
CA LEU A 83 32.61 -14.41 18.95
C LEU A 83 33.19 -15.62 19.72
N ASN A 84 32.74 -15.88 20.95
CA ASN A 84 33.08 -17.10 21.68
C ASN A 84 32.35 -18.32 21.09
N GLY A 85 33.08 -19.19 20.39
CA GLY A 85 32.46 -20.32 19.66
C GLY A 85 31.89 -19.91 18.30
N TYR A 86 32.40 -18.81 17.73
CA TYR A 86 32.04 -18.24 16.45
C TYR A 86 31.99 -19.26 15.29
N ASP A 87 30.83 -19.38 14.66
CA ASP A 87 30.65 -20.06 13.37
C ASP A 87 30.12 -19.07 12.34
N ILE A 88 31.03 -18.59 11.49
CA ILE A 88 30.72 -17.67 10.38
C ILE A 88 29.56 -18.15 9.51
N ARG A 89 29.45 -19.47 9.28
CA ARG A 89 28.41 -20.03 8.39
C ARG A 89 27.05 -19.98 9.05
N LEU A 90 26.99 -20.21 10.36
CA LEU A 90 25.75 -20.11 11.12
C LEU A 90 25.23 -18.67 11.15
N TYR A 91 26.10 -17.72 11.51
CA TYR A 91 25.74 -16.30 11.61
C TYR A 91 25.36 -15.69 10.26
N SER A 92 26.10 -16.04 9.20
CA SER A 92 25.73 -15.68 7.84
C SER A 92 24.33 -16.19 7.48
N ARG A 93 24.01 -17.44 7.84
CA ARG A 93 22.68 -18.02 7.57
C ARG A 93 21.57 -17.32 8.35
N GLN A 94 21.82 -16.94 9.61
CA GLN A 94 20.84 -16.22 10.42
C GLN A 94 20.53 -14.85 9.82
N ILE A 95 21.57 -14.08 9.43
CA ILE A 95 21.41 -12.77 8.80
C ILE A 95 20.63 -12.91 7.48
N GLU A 96 21.02 -13.84 6.61
CA GLU A 96 20.31 -14.07 5.33
C GLU A 96 18.85 -14.50 5.52
N THR A 97 18.59 -15.34 6.54
CA THR A 97 17.22 -15.77 6.85
C THR A 97 16.38 -14.60 7.34
N ALA A 98 16.90 -13.77 8.25
CA ALA A 98 16.19 -12.59 8.73
C ALA A 98 15.95 -11.57 7.61
N ALA A 99 16.96 -11.31 6.77
CA ALA A 99 16.84 -10.42 5.62
C ALA A 99 15.75 -10.89 4.64
N LYS A 100 15.73 -12.19 4.33
CA LYS A 100 14.69 -12.78 3.47
C LYS A 100 13.30 -12.67 4.09
N LEU A 101 13.15 -12.99 5.38
CA LEU A 101 11.87 -12.90 6.08
C LEU A 101 11.37 -11.45 6.15
N TYR A 102 12.27 -10.49 6.33
CA TYR A 102 11.95 -9.07 6.30
C TYR A 102 11.39 -8.66 4.93
N GLU A 103 12.09 -8.99 3.83
CA GLU A 103 11.60 -8.73 2.46
C GLU A 103 10.25 -9.37 2.20
N GLU A 104 10.07 -10.64 2.60
CA GLU A 104 8.83 -11.39 2.39
C GLU A 104 7.64 -10.81 3.14
N LYS A 105 7.88 -10.18 4.31
CA LYS A 105 6.87 -9.53 5.15
C LYS A 105 6.55 -8.11 4.69
N MET A 106 7.55 -7.38 4.19
CA MET A 106 7.41 -5.99 3.75
C MET A 106 6.57 -5.87 2.47
N LEU A 107 6.72 -6.81 1.53
CA LEU A 107 6.04 -6.74 0.24
C LEU A 107 4.54 -7.06 0.39
N PRO A 108 3.63 -6.16 -0.05
CA PRO A 108 2.20 -6.42 0.03
C PRO A 108 1.78 -7.55 -0.92
N PRO A 109 0.66 -8.25 -0.62
CA PRO A 109 0.35 -9.55 -1.24
C PRO A 109 0.38 -9.57 -2.77
N PHE A 110 -0.32 -8.62 -3.42
CA PHE A 110 -0.40 -8.59 -4.88
C PHE A 110 0.92 -8.22 -5.54
N PHE A 111 1.65 -7.23 -5.00
CA PHE A 111 2.92 -6.80 -5.57
C PHE A 111 4.01 -7.88 -5.45
N LYS A 112 4.04 -8.60 -4.32
CA LYS A 112 4.90 -9.77 -4.12
C LYS A 112 4.65 -10.80 -5.21
N MET A 113 3.39 -11.21 -5.39
CA MET A 113 3.02 -12.23 -6.38
C MET A 113 3.32 -11.78 -7.82
N LEU A 114 2.99 -10.54 -8.17
CA LEU A 114 3.26 -9.97 -9.50
C LEU A 114 4.75 -9.99 -9.82
N SER A 115 5.57 -9.54 -8.89
CA SER A 115 7.02 -9.49 -9.07
C SER A 115 7.64 -10.89 -9.12
N GLU A 116 7.16 -11.84 -8.31
CA GLU A 116 7.57 -13.26 -8.43
C GLU A 116 7.15 -13.84 -9.80
N TYR A 117 5.95 -13.51 -10.28
CA TYR A 117 5.45 -13.97 -11.57
C TYR A 117 6.32 -13.47 -12.74
N VAL A 118 6.69 -12.19 -12.73
CA VAL A 118 7.58 -11.60 -13.74
C VAL A 118 8.93 -12.32 -13.80
N GLU A 119 9.49 -12.69 -12.64
CA GLU A 119 10.78 -13.38 -12.54
C GLU A 119 10.74 -14.84 -13.05
N MET A 120 9.56 -15.44 -13.17
CA MET A 120 9.43 -16.79 -13.75
C MET A 120 9.73 -16.81 -15.25
N GLY A 121 9.70 -15.65 -15.93
CA GLY A 121 10.08 -15.55 -17.34
C GLY A 121 9.18 -16.34 -18.28
N ASN A 122 7.89 -16.48 -17.94
CA ASN A 122 6.93 -17.22 -18.74
C ASN A 122 6.81 -16.67 -20.18
N ILE A 123 6.52 -17.56 -21.13
CA ILE A 123 6.23 -17.17 -22.51
C ILE A 123 4.74 -16.87 -22.62
N ALA A 124 4.40 -15.59 -22.81
CA ALA A 124 3.02 -15.12 -22.96
C ALA A 124 2.51 -15.32 -24.40
N PHE A 125 1.38 -16.01 -24.54
CA PHE A 125 0.62 -16.14 -25.81
C PHE A 125 -0.81 -15.59 -25.69
N ASP A 126 -1.10 -14.98 -24.55
CA ASP A 126 -2.35 -14.34 -24.17
C ASP A 126 -2.28 -12.81 -24.40
N CYS A 127 -3.24 -12.09 -23.81
CA CYS A 127 -3.22 -10.64 -23.78
C CYS A 127 -2.33 -10.13 -22.62
N PRO A 128 -1.77 -8.93 -22.71
CA PRO A 128 -1.79 -7.99 -23.83
C PRO A 128 -0.95 -8.45 -25.03
N GLY A 129 -1.36 -8.09 -26.26
CA GLY A 129 -0.70 -8.54 -27.50
C GLY A 129 0.75 -8.07 -27.72
N HIS A 130 1.25 -7.14 -26.90
CA HIS A 130 2.68 -6.82 -26.91
C HIS A 130 3.55 -7.85 -26.19
N GLN A 131 2.95 -8.74 -25.38
CA GLN A 131 3.55 -9.93 -24.77
C GLN A 131 4.90 -9.63 -24.09
N GLY A 132 4.88 -8.84 -23.02
CA GLY A 132 6.13 -8.40 -22.36
C GLY A 132 6.90 -7.30 -23.10
N GLY A 133 6.26 -6.66 -24.09
CA GLY A 133 6.81 -5.52 -24.83
C GLY A 133 7.60 -5.91 -26.08
N GLN A 134 7.58 -7.20 -26.45
CA GLN A 134 8.26 -7.73 -27.63
C GLN A 134 7.73 -7.11 -28.92
N TYR A 135 6.45 -6.74 -28.99
CA TYR A 135 5.92 -6.03 -30.16
C TYR A 135 6.55 -4.63 -30.31
N TYR A 136 6.66 -3.86 -29.23
CA TYR A 136 7.20 -2.50 -29.27
C TYR A 136 8.64 -2.46 -29.79
N ARG A 137 9.46 -3.46 -29.45
CA ARG A 137 10.85 -3.59 -29.91
C ARG A 137 11.00 -3.80 -31.42
N LYS A 138 9.91 -4.06 -32.16
CA LYS A 138 9.91 -4.28 -33.61
C LYS A 138 9.69 -3.02 -34.45
N HIS A 139 9.33 -1.88 -33.84
CA HIS A 139 9.12 -0.62 -34.53
C HIS A 139 9.94 0.51 -33.90
N PRO A 140 10.61 1.42 -34.65
CA PRO A 140 11.46 2.46 -34.05
C PRO A 140 10.76 3.32 -32.99
N ALA A 141 9.51 3.74 -33.23
CA ALA A 141 8.73 4.48 -32.23
C ALA A 141 8.38 3.63 -31.00
N GLY A 142 8.11 2.34 -31.20
CA GLY A 142 7.86 1.41 -30.10
C GLY A 142 9.13 1.12 -29.29
N ARG A 143 10.30 1.06 -29.94
CA ARG A 143 11.58 0.87 -29.27
C ARG A 143 11.90 2.05 -28.35
N PHE A 144 11.62 3.27 -28.81
CA PHE A 144 11.73 4.46 -27.97
C PHE A 144 10.82 4.37 -26.72
N LEU A 145 9.56 3.96 -26.90
CA LEU A 145 8.61 3.74 -25.79
C LEU A 145 9.12 2.67 -24.81
N TYR A 146 9.62 1.55 -25.34
CA TYR A 146 10.11 0.43 -24.54
C TYR A 146 11.34 0.83 -23.71
N ASP A 147 12.32 1.48 -24.33
CA ASP A 147 13.54 1.91 -23.65
C ASP A 147 13.26 3.06 -22.67
N PHE A 148 12.26 3.91 -22.94
CA PHE A 148 11.87 5.01 -22.05
C PHE A 148 11.32 4.53 -20.71
N TYR A 149 10.40 3.56 -20.71
CA TYR A 149 9.82 3.03 -19.46
C TYR A 149 10.62 1.87 -18.87
N GLY A 150 11.36 1.13 -19.69
CA GLY A 150 12.08 -0.08 -19.28
C GLY A 150 11.23 -1.35 -19.35
N GLU A 151 11.88 -2.51 -19.29
CA GLU A 151 11.25 -3.82 -19.52
C GLU A 151 10.14 -4.16 -18.50
N ASN A 152 10.35 -3.86 -17.22
CA ASN A 152 9.50 -4.35 -16.14
C ASN A 152 8.05 -3.87 -16.28
N ILE A 153 7.79 -2.64 -16.75
CA ILE A 153 6.40 -2.15 -16.91
C ILE A 153 5.60 -3.01 -17.88
N PHE A 154 6.23 -3.48 -18.97
CA PHE A 154 5.58 -4.28 -20.00
C PHE A 154 5.52 -5.75 -19.61
N ARG A 155 6.47 -6.24 -18.80
CA ARG A 155 6.46 -7.59 -18.25
C ARG A 155 5.41 -7.77 -17.16
N SER A 156 5.12 -6.72 -16.41
CA SER A 156 4.06 -6.70 -15.41
C SER A 156 2.68 -6.36 -15.98
N ASP A 157 2.58 -6.02 -17.27
CA ASP A 157 1.30 -5.80 -17.94
C ASP A 157 0.76 -7.14 -18.45
N ILE A 158 -0.13 -7.71 -17.65
CA ILE A 158 -0.62 -9.09 -17.71
C ILE A 158 -2.15 -9.11 -17.54
N CYS A 159 -2.79 -10.23 -17.86
CA CYS A 159 -4.25 -10.31 -17.90
C CYS A 159 -4.81 -11.43 -17.02
N ASN A 160 -6.12 -11.66 -17.14
CA ASN A 160 -6.86 -12.68 -16.40
C ASN A 160 -6.45 -14.13 -16.74
N ALA A 161 -5.74 -14.37 -17.84
CA ALA A 161 -5.21 -15.70 -18.16
C ALA A 161 -4.01 -16.08 -17.26
N ASP A 162 -3.36 -15.10 -16.62
CA ASP A 162 -2.29 -15.29 -15.64
C ASP A 162 -2.86 -15.63 -14.25
N VAL A 163 -3.54 -16.78 -14.14
CA VAL A 163 -4.34 -17.20 -12.97
C VAL A 163 -3.60 -17.20 -11.63
N LYS A 164 -2.27 -17.17 -11.64
CA LYS A 164 -1.46 -17.14 -10.42
C LYS A 164 -1.65 -15.85 -9.61
N LEU A 165 -2.08 -14.75 -10.25
CA LEU A 165 -2.42 -13.50 -9.55
C LEU A 165 -3.85 -13.49 -8.99
N GLY A 166 -4.66 -14.50 -9.30
CA GLY A 166 -6.07 -14.57 -8.95
C GLY A 166 -6.94 -13.76 -9.91
N ASP A 167 -8.08 -13.30 -9.40
CA ASP A 167 -9.09 -12.58 -10.20
C ASP A 167 -9.44 -11.24 -9.53
N LEU A 168 -9.23 -10.13 -10.26
CA LEU A 168 -9.47 -8.79 -9.75
C LEU A 168 -10.97 -8.43 -9.69
N LEU A 169 -11.80 -9.02 -10.56
CA LEU A 169 -13.22 -8.70 -10.71
C LEU A 169 -14.09 -9.41 -9.69
N ILE A 170 -13.84 -10.71 -9.45
CA ILE A 170 -14.57 -11.50 -8.45
C ILE A 170 -13.79 -11.68 -7.14
N HIS A 171 -12.61 -11.06 -7.04
CA HIS A 171 -11.80 -10.96 -5.82
C HIS A 171 -11.32 -12.32 -5.30
N GLU A 172 -10.47 -12.99 -6.08
CA GLU A 172 -9.83 -14.25 -5.72
C GLU A 172 -8.30 -14.13 -5.70
N GLY A 173 -7.63 -15.05 -5.00
CA GLY A 173 -6.16 -15.12 -4.94
C GLY A 173 -5.49 -13.86 -4.42
N ALA A 174 -4.33 -13.52 -4.99
CA ALA A 174 -3.50 -12.40 -4.52
C ALA A 174 -4.21 -11.04 -4.61
N ALA A 175 -5.14 -10.88 -5.56
CA ALA A 175 -5.99 -9.68 -5.66
C ALA A 175 -6.89 -9.50 -4.42
N CYS A 176 -7.53 -10.59 -3.96
CA CYS A 176 -8.34 -10.61 -2.75
C CYS A 176 -7.50 -10.33 -1.49
N ASP A 177 -6.32 -10.96 -1.39
CA ASP A 177 -5.46 -10.82 -0.22
C ASP A 177 -4.94 -9.40 -0.06
N ALA A 178 -4.64 -8.70 -1.16
CA ALA A 178 -4.28 -7.29 -1.13
C ALA A 178 -5.44 -6.39 -0.66
N GLN A 179 -6.67 -6.68 -1.09
CA GLN A 179 -7.86 -5.95 -0.64
C GLN A 179 -8.13 -6.18 0.86
N LYS A 180 -7.98 -7.41 1.36
CA LYS A 180 -8.09 -7.73 2.79
C LYS A 180 -7.00 -7.05 3.62
N HIS A 181 -5.77 -7.04 3.12
CA HIS A 181 -4.68 -6.31 3.76
C HIS A 181 -4.99 -4.81 3.85
N ALA A 182 -5.47 -4.20 2.76
CA ALA A 182 -5.89 -2.80 2.77
C ALA A 182 -7.04 -2.54 3.76
N ALA A 183 -8.02 -3.45 3.85
CA ALA A 183 -9.11 -3.34 4.82
C ALA A 183 -8.60 -3.30 6.27
N GLN A 184 -7.59 -4.12 6.61
CA GLN A 184 -6.95 -4.08 7.93
C GLN A 184 -6.21 -2.76 8.17
N VAL A 185 -5.47 -2.25 7.18
CA VAL A 185 -4.70 -1.00 7.28
C VAL A 185 -5.63 0.21 7.49
N PHE A 186 -6.73 0.27 6.74
CA PHE A 186 -7.69 1.38 6.80
C PHE A 186 -8.80 1.18 7.85
N ASN A 187 -8.76 0.10 8.63
CA ASN A 187 -9.76 -0.26 9.62
C ASN A 187 -11.20 -0.26 9.05
N ALA A 188 -11.39 -0.97 7.93
CA ALA A 188 -12.67 -1.14 7.24
C ALA A 188 -13.06 -2.62 7.15
N ASP A 189 -14.37 -2.91 7.05
CA ASP A 189 -14.83 -4.29 6.87
C ASP A 189 -14.37 -4.89 5.54
N LYS A 190 -14.41 -4.09 4.47
CA LYS A 190 -13.96 -4.45 3.11
C LYS A 190 -13.35 -3.25 2.42
N THR A 191 -12.38 -3.51 1.54
CA THR A 191 -11.80 -2.52 0.64
C THR A 191 -11.90 -3.01 -0.80
N TYR A 192 -12.37 -2.16 -1.70
CA TYR A 192 -12.46 -2.45 -3.14
C TYR A 192 -11.47 -1.57 -3.90
N PHE A 193 -10.63 -2.16 -4.73
CA PHE A 193 -9.69 -1.41 -5.57
C PHE A 193 -10.37 -0.93 -6.84
N VAL A 194 -10.36 0.39 -7.06
CA VAL A 194 -10.96 1.03 -8.23
C VAL A 194 -9.87 1.67 -9.07
N LEU A 195 -9.66 1.14 -10.28
CA LEU A 195 -8.54 1.53 -11.16
C LEU A 195 -8.82 2.77 -12.03
N ASN A 196 -10.00 3.39 -11.89
CA ASN A 196 -10.42 4.55 -12.69
C ASN A 196 -10.77 5.78 -11.83
N GLY A 197 -10.03 5.94 -10.72
CA GLY A 197 -10.11 7.05 -9.77
C GLY A 197 -11.40 7.11 -8.94
N THR A 198 -11.42 7.99 -7.93
CA THR A 198 -12.56 8.19 -7.02
C THR A 198 -13.82 8.63 -7.76
N SER A 199 -13.69 9.26 -8.92
CA SER A 199 -14.84 9.58 -9.78
C SER A 199 -15.64 8.34 -10.19
N SER A 200 -14.97 7.21 -10.45
CA SER A 200 -15.65 5.94 -10.75
C SER A 200 -16.08 5.24 -9.47
N ALA A 201 -15.28 5.30 -8.41
CA ALA A 201 -15.62 4.72 -7.10
C ALA A 201 -16.93 5.29 -6.54
N ASN A 202 -17.12 6.61 -6.63
CA ASN A 202 -18.36 7.27 -6.22
C ASN A 202 -19.57 6.74 -7.01
N LYS A 203 -19.42 6.54 -8.32
CA LYS A 203 -20.51 5.99 -9.15
C LYS A 203 -20.84 4.55 -8.76
N VAL A 204 -19.82 3.72 -8.51
CA VAL A 204 -20.01 2.34 -8.04
C VAL A 204 -20.77 2.34 -6.71
N ALA A 205 -20.32 3.11 -5.73
CA ALA A 205 -20.96 3.18 -4.41
C ALA A 205 -22.41 3.68 -4.51
N LEU A 206 -22.64 4.79 -5.24
CA LEU A 206 -23.95 5.41 -5.34
C LEU A 206 -24.96 4.55 -6.12
N ASN A 207 -24.56 3.97 -7.26
CA ASN A 207 -25.45 3.10 -8.05
C ASN A 207 -25.68 1.74 -7.38
N ALA A 208 -24.87 1.34 -6.40
CA ALA A 208 -25.10 0.12 -5.64
C ALA A 208 -26.20 0.28 -4.58
N ILE A 209 -26.43 1.50 -4.08
CA ILE A 209 -27.32 1.75 -2.93
C ILE A 209 -28.56 2.58 -3.27
N LEU A 210 -28.51 3.41 -4.32
CA LEU A 210 -29.61 4.30 -4.70
C LEU A 210 -30.44 3.70 -5.84
N ALA A 211 -31.75 3.79 -5.70
CA ALA A 211 -32.72 3.53 -6.75
C ALA A 211 -33.34 4.84 -7.27
N PRO A 212 -33.94 4.83 -8.48
CA PRO A 212 -34.64 6.00 -9.00
C PRO A 212 -35.75 6.49 -8.05
N GLY A 213 -35.72 7.78 -7.73
CA GLY A 213 -36.67 8.41 -6.80
C GLY A 213 -36.28 8.33 -5.32
N ASP A 214 -35.23 7.60 -4.94
CA ASP A 214 -34.73 7.62 -3.56
C ASP A 214 -34.29 9.02 -3.15
N LEU A 215 -34.49 9.36 -1.87
CA LEU A 215 -33.99 10.60 -1.31
C LEU A 215 -32.53 10.42 -0.89
N VAL A 216 -31.68 11.39 -1.24
CA VAL A 216 -30.27 11.42 -0.83
C VAL A 216 -29.93 12.75 -0.17
N LEU A 217 -29.42 12.71 1.06
CA LEU A 217 -28.84 13.90 1.71
C LEU A 217 -27.58 14.29 0.94
N PHE A 218 -27.56 15.50 0.42
CA PHE A 218 -26.60 15.90 -0.60
C PHE A 218 -25.88 17.19 -0.19
N ASP A 219 -24.65 17.05 0.30
CA ASP A 219 -23.78 18.20 0.58
C ASP A 219 -23.56 19.01 -0.70
N ARG A 220 -23.86 20.32 -0.66
CA ARG A 220 -23.77 21.21 -1.82
C ARG A 220 -22.34 21.39 -2.35
N ASN A 221 -21.32 21.04 -1.56
CA ASN A 221 -19.91 21.02 -1.99
C ASN A 221 -19.49 19.76 -2.73
N ASN A 222 -20.39 18.79 -2.91
CA ASN A 222 -20.06 17.52 -3.54
C ASN A 222 -19.38 17.69 -4.90
N HIS A 223 -18.36 16.85 -5.14
CA HIS A 223 -17.67 16.83 -6.42
C HIS A 223 -18.63 16.38 -7.54
N LYS A 224 -18.41 16.86 -8.78
CA LYS A 224 -19.24 16.56 -9.96
C LYS A 224 -19.54 15.07 -10.17
N SER A 225 -18.66 14.18 -9.71
CA SER A 225 -18.87 12.73 -9.78
C SER A 225 -20.09 12.25 -8.99
N ASN A 226 -20.41 12.89 -7.86
CA ASN A 226 -21.56 12.52 -7.04
C ASN A 226 -22.86 13.00 -7.68
N HIS A 227 -22.85 14.18 -8.30
CA HIS A 227 -23.96 14.64 -9.13
C HIS A 227 -24.24 13.66 -10.28
N HIS A 228 -23.19 13.22 -10.97
CA HIS A 228 -23.34 12.25 -12.05
C HIS A 228 -23.82 10.89 -11.53
N GLY A 229 -23.23 10.38 -10.45
CA GLY A 229 -23.55 9.06 -9.91
C GLY A 229 -24.93 8.98 -9.27
N ALA A 230 -25.22 9.85 -8.30
CA ALA A 230 -26.46 9.80 -7.53
C ALA A 230 -27.65 10.37 -8.32
N LEU A 231 -27.49 11.54 -8.92
CA LEU A 231 -28.65 12.30 -9.42
C LEU A 231 -28.95 11.95 -10.87
N VAL A 232 -27.92 11.89 -11.72
CA VAL A 232 -28.11 11.64 -13.16
C VAL A 232 -28.23 10.15 -13.48
N GLN A 233 -27.34 9.31 -12.93
CA GLN A 233 -27.33 7.87 -13.23
C GLN A 233 -28.35 7.11 -12.40
N ALA A 234 -28.28 7.21 -11.07
CA ALA A 234 -29.20 6.49 -10.18
C ALA A 234 -30.60 7.12 -10.14
N GLY A 235 -30.76 8.39 -10.53
CA GLY A 235 -32.05 9.07 -10.54
C GLY A 235 -32.56 9.44 -9.14
N ALA A 236 -31.66 9.59 -8.17
CA ALA A 236 -32.00 9.99 -6.81
C ALA A 236 -32.39 11.48 -6.74
N THR A 237 -33.28 11.80 -5.80
CA THR A 237 -33.72 13.17 -5.53
C THR A 237 -32.89 13.77 -4.39
N PRO A 238 -32.14 14.86 -4.64
CA PRO A 238 -31.25 15.43 -3.64
C PRO A 238 -32.02 16.29 -2.62
N ILE A 239 -31.67 16.12 -1.35
CA ILE A 239 -31.94 17.09 -0.28
C ILE A 239 -30.65 17.86 -0.04
N TYR A 240 -30.55 19.07 -0.56
CA TYR A 240 -29.30 19.84 -0.49
C TYR A 240 -29.05 20.39 0.91
N LEU A 241 -27.83 20.20 1.41
CA LEU A 241 -27.36 20.82 2.64
C LEU A 241 -26.48 22.02 2.29
N GLU A 242 -26.83 23.20 2.80
CA GLU A 242 -26.08 24.42 2.56
C GLU A 242 -24.73 24.43 3.27
N THR A 243 -23.80 25.20 2.71
CA THR A 243 -22.40 25.17 3.13
C THR A 243 -21.86 26.58 3.27
N ALA A 244 -21.02 26.75 4.29
CA ALA A 244 -20.42 28.04 4.57
C ALA A 244 -19.48 28.49 3.44
N ARG A 245 -19.47 29.80 3.22
CA ARG A 245 -18.50 30.51 2.39
C ARG A 245 -17.98 31.72 3.16
N ASN A 246 -16.66 31.87 3.22
CA ASN A 246 -16.05 33.05 3.82
C ASN A 246 -15.89 34.17 2.77
N PRO A 247 -15.51 35.40 3.16
CA PRO A 247 -15.29 36.51 2.22
C PRO A 247 -14.21 36.27 1.15
N PHE A 248 -13.36 35.25 1.32
CA PHE A 248 -12.35 34.83 0.35
C PHE A 248 -12.87 33.79 -0.65
N GLY A 249 -14.12 33.34 -0.52
CA GLY A 249 -14.71 32.30 -1.34
C GLY A 249 -14.26 30.89 -1.00
N PHE A 250 -13.64 30.67 0.17
CA PHE A 250 -13.23 29.33 0.59
C PHE A 250 -14.44 28.44 0.85
N ILE A 251 -14.27 27.18 0.46
CA ILE A 251 -15.26 26.13 0.60
C ILE A 251 -15.26 25.66 2.06
N GLY A 252 -16.21 26.17 2.86
CA GLY A 252 -16.43 25.73 4.24
C GLY A 252 -17.26 24.45 4.31
N GLY A 253 -17.43 23.92 5.53
CA GLY A 253 -18.28 22.77 5.80
C GLY A 253 -19.78 23.08 5.69
N ILE A 254 -20.59 22.06 5.96
CA ILE A 254 -22.05 22.18 6.09
C ILE A 254 -22.38 22.96 7.36
N ASP A 255 -23.37 23.85 7.30
CA ASP A 255 -23.79 24.64 8.45
C ASP A 255 -24.40 23.76 9.55
N SER A 256 -24.12 24.07 10.82
CA SER A 256 -24.44 23.17 11.94
C SER A 256 -25.92 22.82 12.06
N HIS A 257 -26.80 23.78 11.75
CA HIS A 257 -28.25 23.59 11.82
C HIS A 257 -28.76 22.57 10.78
N CYS A 258 -28.02 22.33 9.69
CA CYS A 258 -28.38 21.33 8.68
C CYS A 258 -28.36 19.89 9.21
N PHE A 259 -27.78 19.66 10.39
CA PHE A 259 -27.77 18.35 11.05
C PHE A 259 -28.91 18.18 12.08
N GLU A 260 -29.80 19.16 12.20
CA GLU A 260 -30.97 19.07 13.07
C GLU A 260 -32.11 18.31 12.37
N GLU A 261 -32.68 17.31 13.04
CA GLU A 261 -33.71 16.45 12.44
C GLU A 261 -34.95 17.23 11.98
N GLY A 262 -35.37 18.24 12.76
CA GLY A 262 -36.50 19.09 12.41
C GLY A 262 -36.29 19.82 11.07
N TYR A 263 -35.11 20.41 10.91
CA TYR A 263 -34.70 21.10 9.69
C TYR A 263 -34.65 20.16 8.49
N LEU A 264 -34.03 18.98 8.63
CA LEU A 264 -33.98 17.97 7.56
C LEU A 264 -35.38 17.52 7.13
N ARG A 265 -36.30 17.32 8.08
CA ARG A 265 -37.69 16.93 7.77
C ARG A 265 -38.44 18.03 7.03
N ASP A 266 -38.19 19.29 7.35
CA ASP A 266 -38.80 20.41 6.65
C ASP A 266 -38.27 20.52 5.21
N LEU A 267 -36.96 20.34 4.98
CA LEU A 267 -36.40 20.23 3.62
C LEU A 267 -36.99 19.06 2.83
N ILE A 268 -37.21 17.91 3.47
CA ILE A 268 -37.84 16.75 2.81
C ILE A 268 -39.29 17.07 2.41
N LYS A 269 -40.07 17.76 3.26
CA LYS A 269 -41.45 18.15 2.91
C LYS A 269 -41.51 19.06 1.69
N GLU A 270 -40.53 19.95 1.52
CA GLU A 270 -40.47 20.84 0.36
C GLU A 270 -40.17 20.09 -0.95
N VAL A 271 -39.25 19.13 -0.91
CA VAL A 271 -38.77 18.43 -2.11
C VAL A 271 -39.62 17.21 -2.45
N ALA A 272 -40.10 16.48 -1.45
CA ALA A 272 -40.80 15.22 -1.59
C ALA A 272 -41.91 15.06 -0.51
N PRO A 273 -43.00 15.86 -0.61
CA PRO A 273 -44.07 15.88 0.41
C PRO A 273 -44.72 14.51 0.64
N GLU A 274 -44.83 13.68 -0.40
CA GLU A 274 -45.38 12.32 -0.30
C GLU A 274 -44.50 11.33 0.48
N SER A 275 -43.25 11.70 0.76
CA SER A 275 -42.30 10.91 1.54
C SER A 275 -42.17 11.40 2.99
N ALA A 276 -42.69 12.58 3.32
CA ALA A 276 -42.53 13.20 4.64
C ALA A 276 -43.27 12.45 5.78
N ASP A 277 -44.40 11.79 5.46
CA ASP A 277 -45.24 11.08 6.42
C ASP A 277 -44.93 9.57 6.50
N LYS A 278 -44.00 9.07 5.68
CA LYS A 278 -43.55 7.67 5.77
C LYS A 278 -42.63 7.56 6.98
N ASN A 279 -43.16 7.05 8.09
CA ASN A 279 -42.35 6.63 9.24
C ASN A 279 -41.14 5.83 8.73
N ALA A 280 -39.95 6.28 9.14
CA ALA A 280 -38.69 5.71 8.73
C ALA A 280 -38.76 4.18 8.87
N ARG A 281 -38.58 3.46 7.76
CA ARG A 281 -38.36 2.02 7.84
C ARG A 281 -37.09 1.84 8.67
N SER A 282 -37.25 1.31 9.88
CA SER A 282 -36.15 0.78 10.67
C SER A 282 -35.43 -0.26 9.82
N VAL A 283 -34.20 0.05 9.43
CA VAL A 283 -33.23 -0.95 8.95
C VAL A 283 -32.52 -1.50 10.17
#